data_AF-A0A528XJ35-F1
#
_entry.id   AF-A0A528XJ35-F1
#
_cell.length_a   1.000
_cell.length_b   1.000
_cell.length_c   1.000
_cell.angle_alpha   90.00
_cell.angle_beta   90.00
_cell.angle_gamma   90.00
#
_symmetry.space_group_name_H-M   'P 1'
#
loop_
_entity.id
_entity.type
_entity.pdbx_description
1 polymer ?
#
loop_
_entity_poly.entity_id
_entity_poly.type
_entity_poly.pdbx_seq_one_letter_code
_entity_poly.pdbx_strand_id
1 'polypeptide(L)'
;SRTVLEELRAVPWASWDDELRAWRVPFRSYEELQRRWPSIERAAQRAEPEERKRRSEANKHSGEHKAAKLRHAERRRRRYPLPAEDLPPFGRPVATQQYGIVVFTGISGELADDPELSAFYPQLTDTAVDHVWARWRPATLTELIKTWPARRPAGSTERSRGWWQPTLDELRIARRTARSLERRRQRIASF
;
A
#
# COMPACT_ATOMS: atom_id res chain seq x y z
N SER A 1 -15.35 15.20 -0.17
CA SER A 1 -13.97 15.71 0.01
C SER A 1 -13.65 15.69 1.49
N ARG A 2 -12.51 15.14 1.92
CA ARG A 2 -12.17 15.06 3.36
C ARG A 2 -12.01 16.44 3.98
N THR A 3 -11.42 17.38 3.25
CA THR A 3 -11.24 18.77 3.67
C THR A 3 -12.56 19.51 3.88
N VAL A 4 -13.55 19.30 3.01
CA VAL A 4 -14.92 19.87 3.19
C VAL A 4 -15.56 19.37 4.49
N LEU A 5 -15.40 18.08 4.79
CA LEU A 5 -15.93 17.49 6.02
C LEU A 5 -15.18 17.98 7.27
N GLU A 6 -13.87 18.18 7.17
CA GLU A 6 -13.05 18.73 8.27
C GLU A 6 -13.44 20.18 8.57
N GLU A 7 -13.66 21.02 7.55
CA GLU A 7 -14.12 22.41 7.74
C GLU A 7 -15.53 22.48 8.35
N LEU A 8 -16.46 21.64 7.89
CA LEU A 8 -17.83 21.59 8.44
C LEU A 8 -17.85 21.08 9.88
N ARG A 9 -17.01 20.11 10.21
CA ARG A 9 -16.88 19.58 11.58
C ARG A 9 -16.17 20.55 12.53
N ALA A 10 -15.39 21.49 12.00
CA ALA A 10 -14.75 22.54 12.79
C ALA A 10 -15.72 23.68 13.17
N VAL A 11 -16.90 23.76 12.54
CA VAL A 11 -17.96 24.68 12.96
C VAL A 11 -18.55 24.18 14.30
N PRO A 12 -18.55 25.01 15.36
CA PRO A 12 -19.09 24.61 16.67
C PRO A 12 -20.55 24.16 16.57
N TRP A 13 -20.89 23.08 17.27
CA TRP A 13 -22.25 22.50 17.30
C TRP A 13 -22.82 22.08 15.94
N ALA A 14 -22.02 22.06 14.87
CA ALA A 14 -22.43 21.49 13.60
C ALA A 14 -22.45 19.96 13.72
N SER A 15 -23.54 19.35 13.27
CA SER A 15 -23.68 17.89 13.21
C SER A 15 -24.23 17.46 11.86
N TRP A 16 -23.88 16.24 11.48
CA TRP A 16 -24.50 15.59 10.35
C TRP A 16 -25.84 15.01 10.77
N ASP A 17 -26.89 15.30 9.99
CA ASP A 17 -28.23 14.75 10.16
C ASP A 17 -28.43 13.65 9.11
N ASP A 18 -28.49 12.40 9.56
CA ASP A 18 -28.61 11.22 8.68
C ASP A 18 -29.99 11.13 8.01
N GLU A 19 -31.06 11.63 8.66
CA GLU A 19 -32.42 11.61 8.11
C GLU A 19 -32.57 12.62 6.98
N LEU A 20 -32.07 13.85 7.20
CA LEU A 20 -32.13 14.93 6.22
C LEU A 20 -30.98 14.88 5.20
N ARG A 21 -29.99 13.99 5.41
CA ARG A 21 -28.75 13.90 4.63
C ARG A 21 -28.08 15.27 4.45
N ALA A 22 -28.09 16.07 5.51
CA ALA A 22 -27.62 17.46 5.50
C ALA A 22 -26.85 17.79 6.78
N TRP A 23 -26.02 18.83 6.72
CA TRP A 23 -25.38 19.38 7.91
C TRP A 23 -26.35 20.31 8.64
N ARG A 24 -26.64 20.00 9.90
CA ARG A 24 -27.39 20.87 10.80
C ARG A 24 -26.42 21.78 11.52
N VAL A 25 -26.57 23.08 11.31
CA VAL A 25 -25.78 24.11 11.98
C VAL A 25 -26.74 25.00 12.77
N PRO A 26 -26.67 25.01 14.12
CA PRO A 26 -27.49 25.90 14.92
C PRO A 26 -27.23 27.37 14.59
N PHE A 27 -28.26 28.22 14.67
CA PHE A 27 -28.17 29.64 14.30
C PHE A 27 -27.03 30.39 15.04
N ARG A 28 -26.73 30.03 16.29
CA ARG A 28 -25.59 30.57 17.06
C ARG A 28 -24.22 30.38 16.41
N SER A 29 -24.09 29.39 15.52
CA SER A 29 -22.86 29.07 14.79
C SER A 29 -22.88 29.60 13.36
N TYR A 30 -23.90 30.38 12.99
CA TYR A 30 -24.09 30.88 11.65
C TYR A 30 -22.94 31.78 11.19
N GLU A 31 -22.47 32.69 12.04
CA GLU A 31 -21.33 33.56 11.71
C GLU A 31 -20.04 32.77 11.49
N GLU A 32 -19.84 31.69 12.25
CA GLU A 32 -18.66 30.84 12.11
C GLU A 32 -18.71 30.00 10.83
N LEU A 33 -19.91 29.53 10.46
CA LEU A 33 -20.15 28.92 9.16
C LEU A 33 -19.88 29.92 8.03
N GLN A 34 -20.36 31.15 8.15
CA GLN A 34 -20.16 32.20 7.13
C GLN A 34 -18.67 32.55 6.97
N ARG A 35 -17.92 32.66 8.07
CA ARG A 35 -16.46 32.86 8.05
C ARG A 35 -15.73 31.73 7.31
N ARG A 36 -16.15 30.49 7.50
CA ARG A 36 -15.51 29.29 6.90
C ARG A 36 -16.03 28.94 5.51
N TRP A 37 -17.17 29.49 5.10
CA TRP A 37 -17.82 29.20 3.83
C TRP A 37 -16.88 29.34 2.62
N PRO A 38 -16.03 30.38 2.49
CA PRO A 38 -15.10 30.48 1.36
C PRO A 38 -14.06 29.36 1.32
N SER A 39 -13.64 28.84 2.48
CA SER A 39 -12.73 27.68 2.54
C SER A 39 -13.42 26.38 2.17
N ILE A 40 -14.67 26.20 2.61
CA ILE A 40 -15.52 25.06 2.23
C ILE A 40 -15.76 25.06 0.73
N GLU A 41 -16.11 26.20 0.15
CA GLU A 41 -16.38 26.37 -1.28
C GLU A 41 -15.12 26.11 -2.12
N ARG A 42 -13.97 26.69 -1.76
CA ARG A 42 -12.68 26.38 -2.41
C ARG A 42 -12.31 24.89 -2.30
N ALA A 43 -12.58 24.26 -1.16
CA ALA A 43 -12.33 22.83 -0.96
C ALA A 43 -13.31 21.94 -1.76
N ALA A 44 -14.54 22.41 -1.99
CA ALA A 44 -15.54 21.76 -2.82
C ALA A 44 -15.18 21.88 -4.30
N GLN A 45 -14.83 23.07 -4.79
CA GLN A 45 -14.36 23.31 -6.17
C GLN A 45 -13.10 22.49 -6.49
N ARG A 46 -12.13 22.42 -5.59
CA ARG A 46 -10.94 21.56 -5.76
C ARG A 46 -11.26 20.06 -5.80
N ALA A 47 -12.38 19.67 -5.20
CA ALA A 47 -12.87 18.30 -5.18
C ALA A 47 -13.83 17.99 -6.32
N GLU A 48 -14.19 19.00 -7.12
CA GLU A 48 -15.01 18.85 -8.30
C GLU A 48 -14.32 17.89 -9.29
N PRO A 49 -15.06 16.98 -9.93
CA PRO A 49 -14.49 15.95 -10.79
C PRO A 49 -13.59 16.49 -11.91
N GLU A 50 -13.92 17.66 -12.45
CA GLU A 50 -13.19 18.39 -13.49
C GLU A 50 -11.79 18.80 -13.02
N GLU A 51 -11.67 19.44 -11.85
CA GLU A 51 -10.37 19.89 -11.31
C GLU A 51 -9.51 18.72 -10.85
N ARG A 52 -10.15 17.62 -10.44
CA ARG A 52 -9.47 16.37 -10.12
C ARG A 52 -8.95 15.67 -11.38
N LYS A 53 -9.68 15.73 -12.50
CA LYS A 53 -9.22 15.27 -13.82
C LYS A 53 -8.03 16.11 -14.30
N ARG A 54 -8.13 17.45 -14.27
CA ARG A 54 -7.03 18.35 -14.67
C ARG A 54 -5.74 18.09 -13.90
N ARG A 55 -5.81 17.90 -12.58
CA ARG A 55 -4.64 17.51 -11.76
C ARG A 55 -4.12 16.10 -12.07
N SER A 56 -5.01 15.15 -12.33
CA SER A 56 -4.62 13.80 -12.73
C SER A 56 -3.92 13.79 -14.09
N GLU A 57 -4.36 14.64 -15.02
CA GLU A 57 -3.79 14.78 -16.36
C GLU A 57 -2.44 15.50 -16.31
N ALA A 58 -2.32 16.59 -15.56
CA ALA A 58 -1.04 17.26 -15.32
C ALA A 58 0.00 16.32 -14.67
N ASN A 59 -0.42 15.50 -13.70
CA ASN A 59 0.47 14.52 -13.07
C ASN A 59 0.74 13.28 -13.94
N LYS A 60 -0.06 13.02 -14.99
CA LYS A 60 0.08 11.84 -15.86
C LYS A 60 1.42 11.80 -16.59
N HIS A 61 1.98 12.98 -16.87
CA HIS A 61 3.25 13.14 -17.58
C HIS A 61 4.46 13.24 -16.64
N SER A 62 4.25 13.33 -15.32
CA SER A 62 5.33 13.30 -14.34
C SER A 62 6.08 11.97 -14.41
N GLY A 63 7.40 12.03 -14.35
CA GLY A 63 8.26 10.84 -14.29
C GLY A 63 7.90 9.92 -13.12
N GLU A 64 7.49 10.48 -11.98
CA GLU A 64 7.04 9.72 -10.81
C GLU A 64 5.78 8.91 -11.07
N HIS A 65 4.82 9.46 -11.83
CA HIS A 65 3.60 8.75 -12.20
C HIS A 65 3.88 7.59 -13.15
N LYS A 66 4.77 7.81 -14.13
CA LYS A 66 5.23 6.75 -15.03
C LYS A 66 5.95 5.63 -14.25
N ALA A 67 6.87 5.98 -13.36
CA ALA A 67 7.58 5.03 -12.50
C ALA A 67 6.60 4.26 -11.59
N ALA A 68 5.63 4.94 -10.96
CA ALA A 68 4.60 4.29 -10.15
C ALA A 68 3.73 3.33 -10.97
N LYS A 69 3.37 3.69 -12.20
CA LYS A 69 2.62 2.83 -13.13
C LYS A 69 3.42 1.58 -13.49
N LEU A 70 4.71 1.71 -13.78
CA LEU A 70 5.61 0.58 -14.06
C LEU A 70 5.74 -0.33 -12.82
N ARG A 71 5.99 0.23 -11.62
CA ARG A 71 6.01 -0.55 -10.36
C ARG A 71 4.71 -1.31 -10.13
N HIS A 72 3.58 -0.66 -10.39
CA HIS A 72 2.27 -1.29 -10.23
C HIS A 72 2.04 -2.40 -11.27
N ALA A 73 2.46 -2.18 -12.52
CA ALA A 73 2.42 -3.21 -13.56
C ALA A 73 3.28 -4.41 -13.19
N GLU A 74 4.50 -4.19 -12.70
CA GLU A 74 5.41 -5.25 -12.27
C GLU A 74 4.86 -6.02 -11.07
N ARG A 75 4.33 -5.33 -10.05
CA ARG A 75 3.68 -5.97 -8.90
C ARG A 75 2.53 -6.89 -9.30
N ARG A 76 1.76 -6.55 -10.35
CA ARG A 76 0.66 -7.39 -10.84
C ARG A 76 1.13 -8.71 -11.46
N ARG A 77 2.38 -8.79 -11.93
CA ARG A 77 2.97 -10.03 -12.46
C ARG A 77 3.21 -11.07 -11.36
N ARG A 78 3.17 -10.68 -10.08
CA ARG A 78 3.34 -11.56 -8.89
C ARG A 78 4.57 -12.46 -8.97
N ARG A 79 5.63 -11.93 -9.56
CA ARG A 79 6.95 -12.54 -9.63
C ARG A 79 7.92 -11.74 -8.77
N TYR A 80 8.98 -12.39 -8.31
CA TYR A 80 10.07 -11.78 -7.54
C TYR A 80 11.37 -12.49 -7.91
N PRO A 81 12.47 -11.75 -8.13
CA PRO A 81 13.75 -12.37 -8.39
C PRO A 81 14.32 -12.94 -7.08
N LEU A 82 14.75 -14.19 -7.11
CA LEU A 82 15.41 -14.87 -6.00
C LEU A 82 16.76 -15.40 -6.46
N PRO A 83 17.81 -15.33 -5.62
CA PRO A 83 19.08 -15.95 -5.95
C PRO A 83 18.90 -17.46 -6.09
N ALA A 84 19.44 -18.04 -7.16
CA ALA A 84 19.31 -19.46 -7.48
C ALA A 84 19.93 -20.37 -6.41
N GLU A 85 20.99 -19.89 -5.76
CA GLU A 85 21.73 -20.62 -4.74
C GLU A 85 21.09 -20.56 -3.33
N ASP A 86 20.27 -19.54 -3.04
CA ASP A 86 19.70 -19.32 -1.70
C ASP A 86 18.19 -19.03 -1.76
N LEU A 87 17.44 -20.11 -1.95
CA LEU A 87 15.99 -20.08 -2.08
C LEU A 87 15.29 -20.02 -0.70
N PRO A 88 14.22 -19.21 -0.57
CA PRO A 88 13.41 -19.13 0.62
C PRO A 88 12.59 -20.41 0.85
N PRO A 89 12.19 -20.66 2.11
CA PRO A 89 11.26 -21.74 2.40
C PRO A 89 9.90 -21.47 1.75
N PHE A 90 9.49 -22.33 0.82
CA PHE A 90 8.18 -22.27 0.19
C PHE A 90 7.04 -22.51 1.20
N GLY A 91 5.91 -21.86 0.98
CA GLY A 91 4.74 -21.97 1.86
C GLY A 91 4.89 -21.27 3.21
N ARG A 92 6.03 -20.63 3.50
CA ARG A 92 6.27 -19.86 4.72
C ARG A 92 6.29 -18.35 4.44
N PRO A 93 5.72 -17.52 5.33
CA PRO A 93 5.84 -16.08 5.20
C PRO A 93 7.28 -15.61 5.40
N VAL A 94 7.81 -14.89 4.42
CA VAL A 94 9.12 -14.25 4.42
C VAL A 94 8.98 -12.78 4.10
N ALA A 95 9.83 -11.94 4.67
CA ALA A 95 9.90 -10.53 4.36
C ALA A 95 10.74 -10.29 3.09
N THR A 96 10.32 -9.31 2.32
CA THR A 96 10.98 -8.85 1.09
C THR A 96 11.12 -7.34 1.14
N GLN A 97 12.16 -6.83 0.49
CA GLN A 97 12.47 -5.40 0.44
C GLN A 97 11.32 -4.59 -0.18
N GLN A 98 10.70 -5.10 -1.25
CA GLN A 98 9.76 -4.33 -2.06
C GLN A 98 8.29 -4.62 -1.78
N TYR A 99 7.96 -5.84 -1.37
CA TYR A 99 6.56 -6.29 -1.25
C TYR A 99 6.13 -6.59 0.19
N GLY A 100 7.02 -6.43 1.17
CA GLY A 100 6.77 -6.73 2.57
C GLY A 100 6.71 -8.25 2.79
N ILE A 101 5.83 -8.71 3.66
CA ILE A 101 5.72 -10.13 3.99
C ILE A 101 4.86 -10.87 2.96
N VAL A 102 5.48 -11.81 2.26
CA VAL A 102 4.87 -12.63 1.19
C VAL A 102 5.13 -14.11 1.43
N VAL A 103 4.37 -14.96 0.74
CA VAL A 103 4.59 -16.41 0.71
C VAL A 103 4.98 -16.81 -0.70
N PHE A 104 6.15 -17.41 -0.85
CA PHE A 104 6.58 -17.99 -2.11
C PHE A 104 5.89 -19.33 -2.35
N THR A 105 5.36 -19.51 -3.57
CA THR A 105 4.60 -20.70 -3.96
C THR A 105 5.36 -21.61 -4.92
N GLY A 106 6.45 -21.13 -5.51
CA GLY A 106 7.31 -21.92 -6.39
C GLY A 106 8.19 -21.04 -7.27
N ILE A 107 9.12 -21.68 -7.97
CA ILE A 107 9.98 -21.07 -9.00
C ILE A 107 9.45 -21.38 -10.40
N SER A 108 9.77 -20.52 -11.36
CA SER A 108 9.45 -20.72 -12.78
C SER A 108 10.58 -21.39 -13.57
N GLY A 109 11.82 -21.26 -13.09
CA GLY A 109 13.03 -21.73 -13.81
C GLY A 109 13.57 -20.74 -14.83
N GLU A 110 12.90 -19.61 -15.05
CA GLU A 110 13.40 -18.52 -15.91
C GLU A 110 14.38 -17.63 -15.15
N LEU A 111 15.48 -17.25 -15.81
CA LEU A 111 16.43 -16.27 -15.28
C LEU A 111 15.83 -14.87 -15.30
N ALA A 112 16.09 -14.12 -14.22
CA ALA A 112 15.68 -12.73 -14.04
C ALA A 112 16.80 -11.78 -14.49
N ASP A 113 17.30 -11.98 -15.72
CA ASP A 113 18.37 -11.18 -16.31
C ASP A 113 17.77 -10.13 -17.24
N ASP A 114 17.35 -9.00 -16.67
CA ASP A 114 16.90 -7.84 -17.43
C ASP A 114 17.40 -6.55 -16.75
N PRO A 115 18.24 -5.76 -17.42
CA PRO A 115 18.88 -4.58 -16.84
C PRO A 115 17.88 -3.49 -16.43
N GLU A 116 16.69 -3.43 -17.04
CA GLU A 116 15.64 -2.48 -16.63
C GLU A 116 15.04 -2.82 -15.25
N LEU A 117 15.21 -4.07 -14.80
CA LEU A 117 14.69 -4.55 -13.52
C LEU A 117 15.53 -4.14 -12.32
N SER A 118 16.80 -3.80 -12.51
CA SER A 118 17.68 -3.30 -11.45
C SER A 118 17.10 -2.06 -10.75
N ALA A 119 16.34 -1.23 -11.49
CA ALA A 119 15.62 -0.08 -10.95
C ALA A 119 14.48 -0.45 -9.98
N PHE A 120 13.93 -1.66 -10.11
CA PHE A 120 12.86 -2.18 -9.25
C PHE A 120 13.39 -3.09 -8.15
N TYR A 121 14.42 -3.88 -8.46
CA TYR A 121 15.00 -4.90 -7.59
C TYR A 121 16.49 -4.63 -7.44
N PRO A 122 16.90 -3.83 -6.45
CA PRO A 122 18.31 -3.48 -6.24
C PRO A 122 19.22 -4.70 -6.07
N GLN A 123 18.69 -5.82 -5.57
CA GLN A 123 19.44 -7.08 -5.43
C GLN A 123 19.95 -7.65 -6.76
N LEU A 124 19.33 -7.31 -7.90
CA LEU A 124 19.78 -7.74 -9.22
C LEU A 124 21.05 -7.02 -9.70
N THR A 125 21.46 -5.95 -9.01
CA THR A 125 22.69 -5.21 -9.36
C THR A 125 23.95 -6.00 -9.01
N ASP A 126 23.83 -6.99 -8.12
CA ASP A 126 24.93 -7.88 -7.75
C ASP A 126 25.05 -8.99 -8.81
N THR A 127 25.96 -8.79 -9.77
CA THR A 127 26.18 -9.68 -10.93
C THR A 127 26.85 -11.00 -10.57
N ALA A 128 27.20 -11.23 -9.30
CA ALA A 128 27.88 -12.44 -8.87
C ALA A 128 26.93 -13.66 -8.73
N VAL A 129 25.61 -13.46 -8.69
CA VAL A 129 24.65 -14.53 -8.42
C VAL A 129 23.53 -14.53 -9.45
N ASP A 130 23.27 -15.70 -10.05
CA ASP A 130 22.14 -15.90 -10.94
C ASP A 130 20.82 -15.78 -10.18
N HIS A 131 19.87 -15.03 -10.73
CA HIS A 131 18.56 -14.85 -10.15
C HIS A 131 17.50 -15.56 -10.99
N VAL A 132 16.58 -16.26 -10.32
CA VAL A 132 15.44 -16.95 -10.93
C VAL A 132 14.12 -16.32 -10.51
N TRP A 133 13.14 -16.36 -11.41
CA TRP A 133 11.81 -15.87 -11.11
C TRP A 133 11.02 -16.81 -10.21
N ALA A 134 10.55 -16.29 -9.08
CA ALA A 134 9.63 -16.99 -8.20
C ALA A 134 8.25 -16.34 -8.15
N ARG A 135 7.23 -17.19 -8.06
CA ARG A 135 5.84 -16.78 -7.86
C ARG A 135 5.56 -16.59 -6.38
N TRP A 136 4.84 -15.53 -6.06
CA TRP A 136 4.46 -15.23 -4.69
C TRP A 136 2.99 -14.85 -4.57
N ARG A 137 2.47 -14.98 -3.35
CA ARG A 137 1.16 -14.47 -2.95
C ARG A 137 1.25 -13.72 -1.62
N PRO A 138 0.30 -12.81 -1.34
CA PRO A 138 0.18 -12.22 -0.02
C PRO A 138 0.01 -13.32 1.05
N ALA A 139 0.64 -13.12 2.21
CA ALA A 139 0.43 -13.97 3.36
C ALA A 139 -0.98 -13.76 3.94
N THR A 140 -1.64 -14.85 4.34
CA THR A 140 -2.93 -14.81 5.04
C THR A 140 -2.73 -14.43 6.51
N LEU A 141 -3.80 -13.97 7.19
CA LEU A 141 -3.69 -13.64 8.62
C LEU A 141 -3.26 -14.86 9.44
N THR A 142 -3.81 -16.04 9.15
CA THR A 142 -3.47 -17.29 9.84
C THR A 142 -2.00 -17.64 9.68
N GLU A 143 -1.45 -17.52 8.48
CA GLU A 143 -0.02 -17.77 8.23
C GLU A 143 0.85 -16.79 9.01
N LEU A 144 0.52 -15.49 8.97
CA LEU A 144 1.26 -14.46 9.70
C LEU A 144 1.23 -14.67 11.22
N ILE A 145 0.17 -15.26 11.78
CA ILE A 145 0.07 -15.60 13.20
C ILE A 145 0.96 -16.80 13.53
N LYS A 146 0.99 -17.82 12.65
CA LYS A 146 1.79 -19.04 12.83
C LYS A 146 3.29 -18.85 12.60
N THR A 147 3.69 -17.77 11.92
CA THR A 147 5.12 -17.49 11.67
C THR A 147 5.86 -17.11 12.95
N TRP A 148 6.96 -17.81 13.20
CA TRP A 148 7.93 -17.48 14.24
C TRP A 148 8.75 -16.24 13.84
N PRO A 149 8.86 -15.23 14.71
CA PRO A 149 9.64 -14.02 14.43
C PRO A 149 11.14 -14.31 14.46
N ALA A 150 11.89 -13.62 13.60
CA ALA A 150 13.34 -13.51 13.75
C ALA A 150 13.69 -12.77 15.05
N ARG A 151 14.73 -13.25 15.76
CA ARG A 151 15.23 -12.62 16.99
C ARG A 151 16.00 -11.33 16.72
N ARG A 152 16.63 -11.22 15.55
CA ARG A 152 17.44 -10.08 15.13
C ARG A 152 16.88 -9.52 13.82
N PRO A 153 16.99 -8.20 13.61
CA PRO A 153 16.64 -7.59 12.33
C PRO A 153 17.57 -8.07 11.23
N ALA A 154 17.08 -8.04 9.99
CA ALA A 154 17.85 -8.50 8.86
C ALA A 154 19.09 -7.65 8.61
N GLY A 155 20.24 -8.32 8.50
CA GLY A 155 21.54 -7.70 8.21
C GLY A 155 21.67 -7.20 6.77
N SER A 156 22.82 -6.62 6.43
CA SER A 156 23.10 -6.15 5.07
C SER A 156 23.06 -7.29 4.06
N THR A 157 23.67 -8.44 4.39
CA THR A 157 23.73 -9.63 3.53
C THR A 157 22.35 -10.21 3.23
N GLU A 158 21.50 -10.37 4.24
CA GLU A 158 20.12 -10.87 4.08
C GLU A 158 19.24 -9.91 3.27
N ARG A 159 19.49 -8.59 3.39
CA ARG A 159 18.82 -7.57 2.58
C ARG A 159 19.32 -7.59 1.13
N SER A 160 20.62 -7.76 0.91
CA SER A 160 21.20 -7.93 -0.43
C SER A 160 20.66 -9.19 -1.12
N ARG A 161 20.45 -10.27 -0.37
CA ARG A 161 19.76 -11.49 -0.86
C ARG A 161 18.32 -11.23 -1.29
N GLY A 162 17.70 -10.16 -0.80
CA GLY A 162 16.35 -9.75 -1.18
C GLY A 162 15.23 -10.41 -0.40
N TRP A 163 15.50 -11.35 0.51
CA TRP A 163 14.49 -11.95 1.39
C TRP A 163 15.07 -12.35 2.77
N TRP A 164 14.25 -12.25 3.81
CA TRP A 164 14.64 -12.60 5.19
C TRP A 164 13.45 -13.11 6.02
N GLN A 165 13.75 -13.71 7.17
CA GLN A 165 12.73 -14.05 8.15
C GLN A 165 12.20 -12.79 8.84
N PRO A 166 10.89 -12.55 8.87
CA PRO A 166 10.35 -11.31 9.39
C PRO A 166 10.53 -11.19 10.91
N THR A 167 10.81 -9.97 11.36
CA THR A 167 10.85 -9.60 12.77
C THR A 167 9.45 -9.49 13.37
N LEU A 168 9.37 -9.43 14.70
CA LEU A 168 8.10 -9.26 15.40
C LEU A 168 7.37 -7.97 15.00
N ASP A 169 8.11 -6.88 14.78
CA ASP A 169 7.52 -5.58 14.44
C ASP A 169 6.99 -5.54 13.01
N GLU A 170 7.71 -6.14 12.06
CA GLU A 170 7.20 -6.35 10.69
C GLU A 170 5.93 -7.21 10.70
N LEU A 171 5.92 -8.30 11.49
CA LEU A 171 4.75 -9.16 11.64
C LEU A 171 3.56 -8.42 12.27
N ARG A 172 3.78 -7.55 13.27
CA ARG A 172 2.71 -6.75 13.88
C ARG A 172 2.03 -5.84 12.85
N ILE A 173 2.81 -5.16 12.01
CA ILE A 173 2.29 -4.30 10.95
C ILE A 173 1.51 -5.13 9.92
N ALA A 174 2.09 -6.24 9.45
CA ALA A 174 1.45 -7.11 8.48
C ALA A 174 0.14 -7.71 9.00
N ARG A 175 0.11 -8.19 10.26
CA ARG A 175 -1.09 -8.73 10.92
C ARG A 175 -2.20 -7.68 11.03
N ARG A 176 -1.85 -6.43 11.37
CA ARG A 176 -2.80 -5.32 11.45
C ARG A 176 -3.44 -5.05 10.09
N THR A 177 -2.63 -4.99 9.04
CA THR A 177 -3.11 -4.77 7.66
C THR A 177 -3.98 -5.93 7.18
N ALA A 178 -3.56 -7.18 7.41
CA ALA A 178 -4.32 -8.37 7.05
C ALA A 178 -5.70 -8.42 7.75
N ARG A 179 -5.76 -8.13 9.07
CA ARG A 179 -7.01 -8.02 9.82
C ARG A 179 -7.96 -6.97 9.22
N SER A 180 -7.42 -5.80 8.86
CA SER A 180 -8.22 -4.73 8.24
C SER A 180 -8.81 -5.18 6.90
N LEU A 181 -8.02 -5.86 6.07
CA LEU A 181 -8.47 -6.39 4.78
C LEU A 181 -9.53 -7.48 4.93
N GLU A 182 -9.39 -8.39 5.88
CA GLU A 182 -10.40 -9.42 6.17
C GLU A 182 -11.72 -8.81 6.63
N ARG A 183 -11.68 -7.85 7.56
CA ARG A 183 -12.90 -7.13 7.99
C ARG A 183 -13.60 -6.43 6.83
N ARG A 184 -12.82 -5.81 5.93
CA ARG A 184 -13.39 -5.16 4.73
C ARG A 184 -14.04 -6.19 3.81
N ARG A 185 -13.41 -7.35 3.58
CA ARG A 185 -13.98 -8.43 2.77
C ARG A 185 -15.27 -8.98 3.38
N GLN A 186 -15.30 -9.20 4.69
CA GLN A 186 -16.50 -9.65 5.41
C GLN A 186 -17.64 -8.65 5.27
N ARG A 187 -17.38 -7.35 5.42
CA ARG A 187 -18.40 -6.31 5.22
C ARG A 187 -18.97 -6.32 3.80
N ILE A 188 -18.13 -6.51 2.78
CA ILE A 188 -18.58 -6.54 1.39
C ILE A 188 -19.41 -7.80 1.11
N ALA A 189 -19.04 -8.94 1.71
CA ALA A 189 -19.75 -10.21 1.55
C ALA A 189 -21.06 -10.31 2.35
N SER A 190 -21.28 -9.41 3.32
CA SER A 190 -22.52 -9.30 4.09
C SER A 190 -23.56 -8.34 3.46
N PHE A 191 -23.26 -7.80 2.28
CA PHE A 191 -24.19 -7.06 1.41
C PHE A 191 -24.47 -7.89 0.16
#